data_AF-A0A965KUX6-F1
#
_entry.id   AF-A0A965KUX6-F1
#
_cell.length_a   1.000
_cell.length_b   1.000
_cell.length_c   1.000
_cell.angle_alpha   90.00
_cell.angle_beta   90.00
_cell.angle_gamma   90.00
#
_symmetry.space_group_name_H-M   'P 1'
#
loop_
_entity.id
_entity.type
_entity.pdbx_description
1 polymer ?
#
loop_
_entity_poly.entity_id
_entity_poly.type
_entity_poly.pdbx_seq_one_letter_code
_entity_poly.pdbx_strand_id
1 'polypeptide(L)'
;MSNSTSSANAEKTERLINLTIGLLAARRYLTKREIFEKIRGYEGSAATKERMFERDKDELRQMGIELEFIGDDPLFEDEAGYRISPARFQFDSSKFSNQELLIM
;
A
#
# COMPACT_ATOMS: atom_id res chain seq x y z
N MET A 1 16.50 13.45 22.53
CA MET A 1 16.53 12.37 21.51
C MET A 1 15.20 12.28 20.76
N SER A 2 14.69 13.41 20.25
CA SER A 2 13.28 13.52 19.79
C SER A 2 13.10 13.53 18.26
N ASN A 3 14.19 13.54 17.48
CA ASN A 3 14.14 13.71 16.02
C ASN A 3 14.07 12.40 15.22
N SER A 4 14.45 11.26 15.80
CA SER A 4 14.58 10.00 15.03
C SER A 4 13.23 9.35 14.73
N THR A 5 12.25 9.47 15.63
CA THR A 5 10.91 8.88 15.47
C THR A 5 10.04 9.65 14.47
N SER A 6 10.19 10.97 14.39
CA SER A 6 9.47 11.84 13.45
C SER A 6 9.95 11.63 12.01
N SER A 7 11.26 11.45 11.77
CA SER A 7 11.80 11.11 10.45
C SER A 7 11.31 9.74 9.97
N ALA A 8 11.37 8.72 10.85
CA ALA A 8 10.90 7.38 10.53
C ALA A 8 9.41 7.32 10.19
N ASN A 9 8.59 8.12 10.88
CA ASN A 9 7.16 8.25 10.56
C ASN A 9 6.93 8.98 9.22
N ALA A 10 7.74 9.99 8.89
CA ALA A 10 7.67 10.67 7.61
C ALA A 10 8.04 9.73 6.45
N GLU A 11 9.14 8.99 6.56
CA GLU A 11 9.58 8.00 5.56
C GLU A 11 8.54 6.90 5.35
N LYS A 12 7.91 6.44 6.43
CA LYS A 12 6.81 5.49 6.37
C LYS A 12 5.59 6.06 5.63
N THR A 13 5.20 7.29 5.96
CA THR A 13 4.06 7.96 5.32
C THR A 13 4.32 8.15 3.83
N GLU A 14 5.52 8.59 3.46
CA GLU A 14 5.94 8.73 2.08
C GLU A 14 5.87 7.39 1.33
N ARG A 15 6.35 6.31 1.96
CA ARG A 15 6.27 4.95 1.39
C ARG A 15 4.83 4.50 1.15
N LEU A 16 3.92 4.73 2.09
CA LEU A 16 2.50 4.39 1.94
C LEU A 16 1.84 5.18 0.80
N ILE A 17 2.15 6.47 0.69
CA ILE A 17 1.66 7.32 -0.40
C ILE A 17 2.21 6.80 -1.75
N ASN A 18 3.51 6.54 -1.83
CA ASN A 18 4.15 6.03 -3.04
C ASN A 18 3.60 4.65 -3.44
N LEU A 19 3.38 3.76 -2.48
CA LEU A 19 2.76 2.45 -2.71
C LEU A 19 1.36 2.61 -3.28
N THR A 20 0.54 3.45 -2.65
CA THR A 20 -0.85 3.69 -3.06
C THR A 20 -0.91 4.24 -4.47
N ILE A 21 -0.14 5.30 -4.76
CA ILE A 21 -0.09 5.91 -6.10
C ILE A 21 0.43 4.91 -7.13
N GLY A 22 1.48 4.16 -6.81
CA GLY A 22 2.07 3.19 -7.71
C GLY A 22 1.09 2.07 -8.09
N LEU A 23 0.36 1.53 -7.12
CA LEU A 23 -0.62 0.46 -7.34
C LEU A 23 -1.93 0.96 -7.98
N LEU A 24 -2.32 2.20 -7.72
CA LEU A 24 -3.50 2.83 -8.33
C LEU A 24 -3.25 3.20 -9.79
N ALA A 25 -2.07 3.72 -10.10
CA ALA A 25 -1.66 4.07 -11.46
C ALA A 25 -1.33 2.83 -12.32
N ALA A 26 -1.12 1.67 -11.70
CA ALA A 26 -0.77 0.44 -12.40
C ALA A 26 -1.92 -0.03 -13.32
N ARG A 27 -1.60 -0.18 -14.61
CA ARG A 27 -2.52 -0.70 -15.64
C ARG A 27 -2.66 -2.24 -15.60
N ARG A 28 -1.73 -2.91 -14.94
CA ARG A 28 -1.70 -4.37 -14.71
C ARG A 28 -1.27 -4.63 -13.27
N TYR A 29 -1.45 -5.86 -12.80
CA TYR A 29 -0.90 -6.30 -11.52
C TYR A 29 0.64 -6.19 -11.53
N LEU A 30 1.20 -5.71 -10.42
CA LEU A 30 2.63 -5.59 -10.18
C LEU A 30 3.08 -6.66 -9.20
N THR A 31 4.16 -7.35 -9.50
CA THR A 31 4.74 -8.33 -8.56
C THR A 31 5.44 -7.63 -7.41
N LYS A 32 5.70 -8.33 -6.29
CA LYS A 32 6.47 -7.76 -5.16
C LYS A 32 7.84 -7.25 -5.60
N ARG A 33 8.51 -7.99 -6.48
CA ARG A 33 9.80 -7.58 -7.05
C ARG A 33 9.68 -6.24 -7.76
N GLU A 34 8.68 -6.08 -8.64
CA GLU A 34 8.46 -4.81 -9.35
C GLU A 34 8.10 -3.66 -8.39
N ILE A 35 7.34 -3.95 -7.33
CA ILE A 35 7.01 -2.97 -6.28
C ILE A 35 8.30 -2.50 -5.58
N PHE A 36 9.16 -3.43 -5.17
CA PHE A 36 10.42 -3.11 -4.49
C PHE A 36 11.45 -2.42 -5.38
N GLU A 37 11.36 -2.60 -6.69
CA GLU A 37 12.21 -1.92 -7.68
C GLU A 37 11.68 -0.51 -8.03
N LYS A 38 10.35 -0.35 -8.16
CA LYS A 38 9.75 0.89 -8.69
C LYS A 38 9.30 1.87 -7.61
N ILE A 39 8.97 1.39 -6.41
CA ILE A 39 8.38 2.20 -5.34
C ILE A 39 9.46 2.58 -4.33
N ARG A 40 9.67 3.90 -4.17
CA ARG A 40 10.62 4.44 -3.20
C ARG A 40 10.17 4.14 -1.77
N GLY A 41 11.15 3.85 -0.92
CA GLY A 41 10.95 3.58 0.51
C GLY A 41 11.13 2.11 0.90
N TYR A 42 11.23 1.19 -0.07
CA TYR A 42 11.58 -0.22 0.18
C TYR A 42 13.09 -0.44 0.07
N GLU A 43 13.81 -0.12 1.13
CA GLU A 43 15.27 -0.26 1.21
C GLU A 43 15.71 -1.37 2.17
N GLY A 44 16.95 -1.82 2.01
CA GLY A 44 17.55 -2.87 2.85
C GLY A 44 17.40 -4.28 2.28
N SER A 45 17.49 -5.29 3.17
CA SER A 45 17.47 -6.70 2.78
C SER A 45 16.11 -7.13 2.23
N ALA A 46 16.06 -8.21 1.45
CA ALA A 46 14.81 -8.78 0.94
C ALA A 46 13.80 -9.07 2.08
N ALA A 47 14.27 -9.66 3.18
CA ALA A 47 13.44 -9.93 4.35
C ALA A 47 12.93 -8.65 5.04
N THR A 48 13.70 -7.55 4.98
CA THR A 48 13.26 -6.25 5.50
C THR A 48 12.15 -5.68 4.64
N LYS A 49 12.32 -5.64 3.31
CA LYS A 49 11.32 -5.14 2.37
C LYS A 49 10.02 -5.92 2.47
N GLU A 50 10.11 -7.24 2.62
CA GLU A 50 8.95 -8.12 2.79
C GLU A 50 8.13 -7.77 4.03
N ARG A 51 8.78 -7.61 5.19
CA ARG A 51 8.09 -7.20 6.43
C ARG A 51 7.49 -5.81 6.32
N MET A 52 8.17 -4.87 5.64
CA MET A 52 7.65 -3.53 5.40
C MET A 52 6.40 -3.58 4.53
N PHE A 53 6.41 -4.36 3.46
CA PHE A 53 5.28 -4.52 2.55
C PHE A 53 4.06 -5.12 3.23
N GLU A 54 4.23 -6.19 4.00
CA GLU A 54 3.13 -6.81 4.73
C GLU A 54 2.52 -5.84 5.75
N ARG A 55 3.35 -5.07 6.46
CA ARG A 55 2.88 -4.02 7.37
C ARG A 55 2.13 -2.91 6.62
N ASP A 56 2.69 -2.40 5.52
CA ASP A 56 2.06 -1.32 4.76
C ASP A 56 0.71 -1.78 4.18
N LYS A 57 0.60 -3.05 3.74
CA LYS A 57 -0.65 -3.66 3.30
C LYS A 57 -1.70 -3.69 4.40
N ASP A 58 -1.32 -4.05 5.62
CA ASP A 58 -2.24 -4.03 6.77
C ASP A 58 -2.69 -2.62 7.14
N GLU A 59 -1.83 -1.63 6.95
CA GLU A 59 -2.18 -0.22 7.18
C GLU A 59 -3.14 0.31 6.12
N LEU A 60 -2.90 0.00 4.83
CA LEU A 60 -3.83 0.33 3.75
C LEU A 60 -5.21 -0.29 4.00
N ARG A 61 -5.27 -1.55 4.44
CA ARG A 61 -6.53 -2.21 4.82
C ARG A 61 -7.26 -1.49 5.95
N GLN A 62 -6.54 -1.05 6.98
CA GLN A 62 -7.11 -0.26 8.08
C GLN A 62 -7.68 1.09 7.60
N MET A 63 -7.09 1.67 6.55
CA MET A 63 -7.61 2.87 5.88
C MET A 63 -8.77 2.59 4.92
N GLY A 64 -9.18 1.32 4.75
CA GLY A 64 -10.22 0.91 3.80
C GLY A 64 -9.73 0.74 2.37
N ILE A 65 -8.42 0.78 2.13
CA ILE A 65 -7.81 0.59 0.82
C ILE A 65 -7.50 -0.90 0.64
N GLU A 66 -8.26 -1.56 -0.23
CA GLU A 66 -8.09 -2.98 -0.52
C GLU A 66 -7.15 -3.18 -1.72
N LEU A 67 -6.11 -4.00 -1.53
CA LEU A 67 -5.25 -4.46 -2.61
C LEU A 67 -5.90 -5.67 -3.26
N GLU A 68 -6.18 -5.58 -4.56
CA GLU A 68 -6.46 -6.74 -5.38
C GLU A 68 -5.21 -7.60 -5.49
N PHE A 69 -5.41 -8.90 -5.40
CA PHE A 69 -4.35 -9.89 -5.43
C PHE A 69 -4.69 -10.98 -6.46
N ILE A 70 -3.72 -11.34 -7.30
CA ILE A 70 -3.82 -12.46 -8.23
C ILE A 70 -2.57 -13.33 -8.09
N GLY A 71 -2.70 -14.65 -8.17
CA GLY A 71 -1.56 -15.57 -8.13
C GLY A 71 -1.34 -16.30 -6.80
N ASP A 72 -2.41 -16.84 -6.20
CA ASP A 72 -2.32 -17.78 -5.06
C ASP A 72 -1.88 -19.20 -5.50
N ASP A 73 -1.20 -19.33 -6.64
CA ASP A 73 -0.67 -20.63 -7.06
C ASP A 73 0.64 -20.89 -6.30
N PRO A 74 0.69 -21.90 -5.40
CA PRO A 74 1.88 -22.21 -4.62
C PRO A 74 3.09 -22.60 -5.48
N LEU A 75 2.89 -22.89 -6.77
CA LEU A 75 3.95 -23.23 -7.71
C LEU A 75 4.61 -22.00 -8.34
N PHE A 76 4.00 -20.81 -8.23
CA PHE A 76 4.44 -19.59 -8.92
C PHE A 76 4.31 -18.34 -8.04
N GLU A 77 5.08 -18.29 -6.94
CA GLU A 77 5.16 -17.09 -6.07
C GLU A 77 5.58 -15.82 -6.84
N ASP A 78 6.32 -15.97 -7.96
CA ASP A 78 6.79 -14.86 -8.80
C ASP A 78 5.70 -14.27 -9.71
N GLU A 79 4.53 -14.93 -9.83
CA GLU A 79 3.37 -14.42 -10.58
C GLU A 79 2.35 -13.69 -9.69
N ALA A 80 2.56 -13.74 -8.37
CA ALA A 80 1.74 -13.05 -7.38
C ALA A 80 1.77 -11.53 -7.61
N GLY A 81 0.64 -10.98 -8.04
CA GLY A 81 0.51 -9.60 -8.48
C GLY A 81 -0.47 -8.78 -7.64
N TYR A 82 -0.13 -7.51 -7.42
CA TYR A 82 -0.90 -6.56 -6.63
C TYR A 82 -1.36 -5.36 -7.45
N ARG A 83 -2.56 -4.86 -7.15
CA ARG A 83 -3.11 -3.63 -7.74
C ARG A 83 -4.12 -3.00 -6.78
N ILE A 84 -4.34 -1.69 -6.88
CA ILE A 84 -5.52 -1.05 -6.27
C ILE A 84 -6.47 -0.68 -7.41
N SER A 85 -7.71 -1.17 -7.34
CA SER A 85 -8.72 -0.80 -8.32
C SER A 85 -9.26 0.60 -8.06
N PRO A 86 -9.18 1.54 -9.03
CA PRO A 86 -9.75 2.87 -8.87
C PRO A 86 -11.25 2.86 -8.56
N ALA A 87 -11.97 1.85 -9.04
CA ALA A 87 -13.40 1.69 -8.75
C ALA A 87 -13.68 1.28 -7.29
N ARG A 88 -12.72 0.62 -6.62
CA ARG A 88 -12.80 0.28 -5.19
C ARG A 88 -12.17 1.34 -4.28
N PHE A 89 -11.34 2.22 -4.83
CA PHE A 89 -10.81 3.40 -4.13
C PHE A 89 -11.86 4.53 -3.98
N GLN A 90 -13.15 4.20 -4.09
CA GLN A 90 -14.22 5.17 -3.93
C GLN A 90 -14.55 5.36 -2.46
N PHE A 91 -14.73 6.62 -2.08
CA PHE A 91 -15.11 7.02 -0.74
C PHE A 91 -16.42 6.34 -0.32
N ASP A 92 -16.35 5.48 0.71
CA ASP A 92 -17.53 4.88 1.31
C ASP A 92 -18.17 5.89 2.28
N SER A 93 -19.05 6.74 1.73
CA SER A 93 -19.77 7.75 2.51
C SER A 93 -20.68 7.15 3.59
N SER A 94 -20.96 5.84 3.56
CA SER A 94 -21.79 5.18 4.58
C SER A 94 -21.11 5.02 5.93
N LYS A 95 -19.79 5.21 6.01
CA LYS A 95 -19.01 5.11 7.25
C LYS A 95 -18.89 6.40 8.03
N PHE A 96 -19.44 7.50 7.52
CA PHE A 96 -19.39 8.80 8.16
C PHE A 96 -20.80 9.26 8.52
N SER A 97 -20.93 9.92 9.66
CA SER A 97 -22.17 10.60 10.01
C SER A 97 -22.41 11.78 9.06
N ASN A 98 -23.67 12.19 8.91
CA ASN A 98 -24.01 13.37 8.10
C ASN A 98 -23.27 14.64 8.56
N GLN A 99 -22.88 14.72 9.84
CA GLN A 99 -22.12 15.85 10.38
C GLN A 99 -20.64 15.83 9.94
N GLU A 100 -20.04 14.65 9.77
CA GLU A 100 -18.65 14.49 9.29
C GLU A 100 -18.53 14.68 7.77
N LEU A 101 -19.59 14.39 7.02
CA LEU A 101 -19.67 14.69 5.58
C LEU A 101 -19.78 16.18 5.27
N LEU A 102 -20.30 16.98 6.20
CA LEU A 102 -20.53 18.42 6.02
C LEU A 102 -19.27 19.28 6.14
N ILE A 103 -18.14 18.69 6.56
CA ILE A 103 -16.85 19.35 6.82
C ILE A 103 -15.74 18.94 5.84
N MET A 104 -16.03 18.03 4.89
CA MET A 104 -15.15 17.71 3.75
C MET A 104 -15.49 18.55 2.53
#